data_AF-A0A286QHY2-F1
#
_entry.id   AF-A0A286QHY2-F1
#
_cell.length_a   1.000
_cell.length_b   1.000
_cell.length_c   1.000
_cell.angle_alpha   90.00
_cell.angle_beta   90.00
_cell.angle_gamma   90.00
#
_symmetry.space_group_name_H-M   'P 1'
#
loop_
_entity.id
_entity.type
_entity.pdbx_description
1 polymer ?
#
loop_
_entity_poly.entity_id
_entity_poly.type
_entity_poly.pdbx_seq_one_letter_code
_entity_poly.pdbx_strand_id
1 'polypeptide(L)'
;MYMKATSALFHKKTNISQRVPLNSQQQKNENEEHKSNMLLPSLLGRKIELESPTRDNSVEKPRHYPPANKEWFNSIYTYGKNASTQKLAPTLDKVTQKLVKGYLDFYSDKLEGRVKPITKRMRRWARRLSTNRILISRAELKHTNDRVVVTVYVYNRQKQYYLNKIAGLGAIVKLPIDNTTLKSIKNKAVTGIRLEVAGRLTRRYTAARSLFKLRYKGSLKNMDASNKGLSAVLLRGHAKSNLGYTQTSSRVRIGSFGVKGWVSST
;
A
#
# COMPACT_ATOMS: atom_id res chain seq x y z
N MET A 1 25.83 54.72 22.02
CA MET A 1 26.91 54.03 22.74
C MET A 1 27.52 53.01 21.77
N TYR A 2 28.73 53.31 21.24
CA TYR A 2 29.70 52.45 20.53
C TYR A 2 29.19 51.53 19.38
N MET A 3 29.77 51.43 18.18
CA MET A 3 31.09 51.73 17.63
C MET A 3 30.99 52.01 16.12
N LYS A 4 31.86 52.91 15.64
CA LYS A 4 32.33 52.99 14.25
C LYS A 4 33.10 51.72 13.88
N ALA A 5 32.88 51.20 12.68
CA ALA A 5 33.87 50.36 11.98
C ALA A 5 33.93 50.80 10.52
N THR A 6 34.93 51.62 10.24
CA THR A 6 35.50 51.93 8.92
C THR A 6 36.28 50.72 8.41
N SER A 7 36.10 50.32 7.15
CA SER A 7 37.06 49.48 6.43
C SER A 7 37.17 49.94 4.98
N ALA A 8 38.42 49.94 4.53
CA ALA A 8 38.96 50.77 3.47
C ALA A 8 38.68 50.27 2.05
N LEU A 9 38.44 51.23 1.15
CA LEU A 9 38.56 51.12 -0.29
C LEU A 9 39.99 50.75 -0.66
N PHE A 10 40.18 49.54 -1.19
CA PHE A 10 41.41 49.16 -1.88
C PHE A 10 41.18 49.23 -3.39
N HIS A 11 41.67 50.31 -3.99
CA HIS A 11 41.85 50.42 -5.44
C HIS A 11 42.89 49.39 -5.90
N LYS A 12 42.46 48.33 -6.57
CA LYS A 12 43.36 47.46 -7.34
C LYS A 12 43.30 47.88 -8.80
N LYS A 13 44.38 48.54 -9.26
CA LYS A 13 44.59 48.96 -10.65
C LYS A 13 44.34 47.78 -11.59
N THR A 14 43.46 48.01 -12.57
CA THR A 14 43.24 47.18 -13.74
C THR A 14 44.45 47.25 -14.66
N ASN A 15 45.20 46.16 -14.78
CA ASN A 15 46.10 45.95 -15.92
C ASN A 15 45.29 45.28 -17.03
N ILE A 16 44.87 46.09 -18.00
CA ILE A 16 44.30 45.64 -19.26
C ILE A 16 45.47 45.10 -20.08
N SER A 17 45.67 43.79 -20.04
CA SER A 17 46.51 43.08 -21.01
C SER A 17 45.66 42.77 -22.23
N GLN A 18 46.09 43.27 -23.39
CA GLN A 18 45.45 43.07 -24.69
C GLN A 18 45.40 41.56 -25.00
N ARG A 19 44.19 40.98 -25.04
CA ARG A 19 44.00 39.63 -25.59
C ARG A 19 44.01 39.72 -27.11
N VAL A 20 45.09 39.26 -27.72
CA VAL A 20 45.13 38.90 -29.14
C VAL A 20 44.13 37.76 -29.37
N PRO A 21 43.26 37.82 -30.40
CA PRO A 21 42.34 36.72 -30.68
C PRO A 21 43.15 35.48 -31.11
N LEU A 22 43.14 34.44 -30.27
CA LEU A 22 43.70 33.14 -30.64
C LEU A 22 42.88 32.53 -31.79
N ASN A 23 43.60 31.88 -32.70
CA ASN A 23 43.14 31.36 -33.97
C ASN A 23 41.96 30.38 -33.79
N SER A 24 40.85 30.59 -34.50
CA SER A 24 39.60 29.80 -34.41
C SER A 24 39.77 28.32 -34.78
N GLN A 25 40.85 27.98 -35.48
CA GLN A 25 41.24 26.61 -35.81
C GLN A 25 41.96 25.90 -34.65
N GLN A 26 42.76 26.61 -33.84
CA GLN A 26 43.42 26.04 -32.66
C GLN A 26 42.42 25.71 -31.55
N GLN A 27 41.41 26.57 -31.36
CA GLN A 27 40.33 26.31 -30.39
C GLN A 27 39.43 25.13 -30.80
N LYS A 28 39.30 24.81 -32.09
CA LYS A 28 38.57 23.61 -32.53
C LYS A 28 39.36 22.33 -32.23
N ASN A 29 40.65 22.33 -32.51
CA ASN A 29 41.52 21.17 -32.28
C ASN A 29 41.71 20.87 -30.79
N GLU A 30 41.89 21.90 -29.95
CA GLU A 30 41.99 21.75 -28.49
C GLU A 30 40.68 21.22 -27.86
N ASN A 31 39.53 21.60 -28.41
CA ASN A 31 38.22 21.09 -27.95
C ASN A 31 37.95 19.64 -28.39
N GLU A 32 38.49 19.20 -29.53
CA GLU A 32 38.42 17.80 -29.97
C GLU A 32 39.39 16.91 -29.18
N GLU A 33 40.60 17.40 -28.89
CA GLU A 33 41.55 16.73 -27.98
C GLU A 33 41.05 16.66 -26.54
N HIS A 34 40.38 17.71 -26.03
CA HIS A 34 39.74 17.64 -24.71
C HIS A 34 38.60 16.62 -24.66
N LYS A 35 37.79 16.49 -25.72
CA LYS A 35 36.74 15.48 -25.82
C LYS A 35 37.33 14.07 -25.93
N SER A 36 38.38 13.86 -26.71
CA SER A 36 39.04 12.56 -26.83
C SER A 36 39.69 12.12 -25.51
N ASN A 37 40.36 13.05 -24.81
CA ASN A 37 40.96 12.81 -23.49
C ASN A 37 39.93 12.57 -22.38
N MET A 38 38.70 13.11 -22.50
CA MET A 38 37.59 12.77 -21.59
C MET A 38 36.95 11.40 -21.90
N LEU A 39 36.98 10.94 -23.16
CA LEU A 39 36.37 9.67 -23.59
C LEU A 39 37.26 8.46 -23.30
N LEU A 40 38.58 8.60 -23.43
CA LEU A 40 39.55 7.51 -23.24
C LEU A 40 39.46 6.81 -21.86
N PRO A 41 39.32 7.53 -20.72
CA PRO A 41 39.15 6.89 -19.41
C PRO A 41 37.84 6.10 -19.26
N SER A 42 36.77 6.52 -19.96
CA SER A 42 35.45 5.87 -19.90
C SER A 42 35.39 4.54 -20.66
N LEU A 43 36.28 4.37 -21.64
CA LEU A 43 36.38 3.16 -22.47
C LEU A 43 37.33 2.13 -21.85
N LEU A 44 38.43 2.58 -21.25
CA LEU A 44 39.44 1.71 -20.63
C LEU A 44 38.93 0.96 -19.38
N GLY A 45 37.88 1.46 -18.71
CA GLY A 45 37.30 0.84 -17.51
C GLY A 45 36.27 -0.27 -17.77
N ARG A 46 35.92 -0.58 -19.03
CA ARG A 46 34.90 -1.61 -19.33
C ARG A 46 35.54 -2.98 -19.55
N LYS A 47 35.68 -3.77 -18.49
CA LYS A 47 35.87 -5.21 -18.61
C LYS A 47 34.52 -5.86 -18.94
N ILE A 48 34.29 -6.22 -20.20
CA ILE A 48 33.08 -6.92 -20.64
C ILE A 48 33.41 -8.42 -20.64
N GLU A 49 32.88 -9.15 -19.66
CA GLU A 49 33.03 -10.60 -19.61
C GLU A 49 32.03 -11.23 -20.60
N LEU A 50 32.56 -11.70 -21.74
CA LEU A 50 31.85 -12.33 -22.85
C LEU A 50 31.80 -13.85 -22.65
N GLU A 51 31.05 -14.31 -21.65
CA GLU A 51 30.76 -15.73 -21.49
C GLU A 51 29.25 -15.93 -21.47
N SER A 52 28.72 -16.70 -22.44
CA SER A 52 27.37 -17.24 -22.39
C SER A 52 27.45 -18.66 -21.85
N PRO A 53 27.34 -18.88 -20.52
CA PRO A 53 27.52 -20.20 -19.94
C PRO A 53 26.49 -21.18 -20.50
N THR A 54 26.95 -22.32 -21.00
CA THR A 54 26.10 -23.45 -21.37
C THR A 54 25.43 -24.00 -20.11
N ARG A 55 24.10 -24.06 -20.11
CA ARG A 55 23.33 -24.55 -18.96
C ARG A 55 23.16 -26.05 -19.07
N ASP A 56 24.15 -26.78 -18.58
CA ASP A 56 24.11 -28.25 -18.56
C ASP A 56 23.22 -28.79 -17.41
N ASN A 57 22.84 -27.92 -16.46
CA ASN A 57 22.01 -28.27 -15.32
C ASN A 57 20.52 -27.98 -15.57
N SER A 58 19.66 -28.92 -15.16
CA SER A 58 18.21 -28.73 -15.14
C SER A 58 17.83 -27.63 -14.15
N VAL A 59 17.30 -26.51 -14.65
CA VAL A 59 16.85 -25.39 -13.81
C VAL A 59 15.45 -25.69 -13.28
N GLU A 60 15.33 -25.81 -11.96
CA GLU A 60 14.03 -25.93 -11.31
C GLU A 60 13.16 -24.68 -11.51
N LYS A 61 11.84 -24.86 -11.36
CA LYS A 61 10.90 -23.75 -11.50
C LYS A 61 11.17 -22.69 -10.43
N PRO A 62 11.13 -21.39 -10.79
CA PRO A 62 11.30 -20.33 -9.82
C PRO A 62 10.17 -20.36 -8.79
N ARG A 63 10.50 -19.97 -7.56
CA ARG A 63 9.51 -19.80 -6.50
C ARG A 63 8.51 -18.70 -6.86
N HIS A 64 7.31 -18.81 -6.29
CA HIS A 64 6.27 -17.81 -6.48
C HIS A 64 6.55 -16.56 -5.65
N TYR A 65 6.51 -15.39 -6.30
CA TYR A 65 6.64 -14.09 -5.65
C TYR A 65 5.27 -13.45 -5.43
N PRO A 66 4.91 -13.09 -4.19
CA PRO A 66 3.73 -12.27 -3.93
C PRO A 66 3.94 -10.87 -4.50
N PRO A 67 2.86 -10.14 -4.80
CA PRO A 67 2.99 -8.80 -5.35
C PRO A 67 3.57 -7.82 -4.31
N ALA A 68 4.47 -6.94 -4.74
CA ALA A 68 5.25 -6.08 -3.87
C ALA A 68 4.42 -5.16 -2.95
N ASN A 69 3.23 -4.74 -3.41
CA ASN A 69 2.30 -3.91 -2.61
C ASN A 69 1.67 -4.64 -1.42
N LYS A 70 1.82 -5.96 -1.31
CA LYS A 70 1.36 -6.71 -0.13
C LYS A 70 2.36 -6.67 1.02
N GLU A 71 3.61 -6.36 0.73
CA GLU A 71 4.62 -6.23 1.78
C GLU A 71 4.39 -4.95 2.59
N TRP A 72 4.26 -3.81 1.91
CA TRP A 72 4.00 -2.51 2.52
C TRP A 72 2.74 -1.88 1.93
N PHE A 73 1.83 -1.42 2.79
CA PHE A 73 0.63 -0.69 2.36
C PHE A 73 0.98 0.57 1.58
N ASN A 74 2.11 1.22 1.90
CA ASN A 74 2.65 2.34 1.15
C ASN A 74 3.89 1.85 0.39
N SER A 75 3.75 1.69 -0.93
CA SER A 75 4.86 1.42 -1.83
C SER A 75 5.42 2.77 -2.29
N ILE A 76 6.46 3.22 -1.60
CA ILE A 76 7.13 4.50 -1.84
C ILE A 76 8.64 4.33 -1.71
N TYR A 77 9.37 4.98 -2.59
CA TYR A 77 10.80 5.17 -2.48
C TYR A 77 11.14 6.58 -2.93
N THR A 78 11.95 7.29 -2.15
CA THR A 78 12.38 8.66 -2.46
C THR A 78 13.87 8.80 -2.20
N TYR A 79 14.55 9.56 -3.07
CA TYR A 79 15.96 9.89 -2.91
C TYR A 79 16.14 11.12 -2.01
N GLY A 80 17.21 11.13 -1.19
CA GLY A 80 17.68 12.31 -0.47
C GLY A 80 16.91 12.71 0.79
N LYS A 81 17.11 13.96 1.25
CA LYS A 81 16.51 14.52 2.49
C LYS A 81 14.99 14.71 2.42
N ASN A 82 14.37 14.53 1.24
CA ASN A 82 12.91 14.51 1.01
C ASN A 82 12.21 13.31 1.69
N ALA A 83 12.95 12.50 2.45
CA ALA A 83 12.45 11.54 3.43
C ALA A 83 11.48 12.16 4.46
N SER A 84 11.42 13.49 4.64
CA SER A 84 10.40 14.14 5.47
C SER A 84 8.96 13.80 5.03
N THR A 85 8.70 13.72 3.72
CA THR A 85 7.39 13.31 3.18
C THR A 85 7.09 11.84 3.48
N GLN A 86 8.11 10.97 3.46
CA GLN A 86 7.97 9.57 3.84
C GLN A 86 7.69 9.42 5.35
N LYS A 87 8.29 10.27 6.19
CA LYS A 87 8.02 10.31 7.64
C LYS A 87 6.57 10.69 7.94
N LEU A 88 5.93 11.50 7.09
CA LEU A 88 4.51 11.84 7.19
C LEU A 88 3.58 10.75 6.64
N ALA A 89 4.09 9.71 5.96
CA ALA A 89 3.25 8.68 5.35
C ALA A 89 2.30 7.97 6.34
N PRO A 90 2.69 7.64 7.59
CA PRO A 90 1.78 7.01 8.55
C PRO A 90 0.64 7.91 9.04
N THR A 91 0.86 9.24 9.10
CA THR A 91 -0.21 10.18 9.49
C THR A 91 -1.16 10.39 8.32
N LEU A 92 -0.62 10.54 7.11
CA LEU A 92 -1.40 10.63 5.88
C LEU A 92 -2.26 9.37 5.66
N ASP A 93 -1.72 8.15 5.86
CA ASP A 93 -2.50 6.89 5.77
C ASP A 93 -3.74 6.91 6.69
N LYS A 94 -3.59 7.39 7.93
CA LYS A 94 -4.73 7.51 8.85
C LYS A 94 -5.76 8.55 8.37
N VAL A 95 -5.30 9.66 7.81
CA VAL A 95 -6.18 10.72 7.29
C VAL A 95 -6.91 10.25 6.04
N THR A 96 -6.21 9.67 5.07
CA THR A 96 -6.79 9.13 3.84
C THR A 96 -7.80 8.03 4.15
N GLN A 97 -7.48 7.10 5.06
CA GLN A 97 -8.43 6.07 5.49
C GLN A 97 -9.71 6.68 6.10
N LYS A 98 -9.59 7.73 6.92
CA LYS A 98 -10.75 8.43 7.50
C LYS A 98 -11.58 9.14 6.43
N LEU A 99 -10.93 9.81 5.47
CA LEU A 99 -11.60 10.50 4.37
C LEU A 99 -12.33 9.53 3.45
N VAL A 100 -11.67 8.46 3.00
CA VAL A 100 -12.28 7.42 2.17
C VAL A 100 -13.46 6.77 2.91
N LYS A 101 -13.29 6.47 4.20
CA LYS A 101 -14.37 5.92 5.02
C LYS A 101 -15.55 6.89 5.13
N GLY A 102 -15.28 8.17 5.39
CA GLY A 102 -16.32 9.21 5.45
C GLY A 102 -17.05 9.36 4.12
N TYR A 103 -16.33 9.30 3.01
CA TYR A 103 -16.89 9.37 1.67
C TYR A 103 -17.86 8.21 1.39
N LEU A 104 -17.46 6.97 1.70
CA LEU A 104 -18.29 5.79 1.44
C LEU A 104 -19.41 5.58 2.48
N ASP A 105 -19.29 6.16 3.66
CA ASP A 105 -20.37 6.25 4.64
C ASP A 105 -21.37 7.38 4.32
N PHE A 106 -21.11 8.23 3.31
CA PHE A 106 -22.04 9.29 2.93
C PHE A 106 -23.39 8.72 2.51
N TYR A 107 -24.41 9.48 2.88
CA TYR A 107 -25.78 9.01 2.86
C TYR A 107 -26.73 10.19 2.61
N SER A 108 -27.71 9.98 1.75
CA SER A 108 -28.76 10.97 1.47
C SER A 108 -30.06 10.63 2.18
N ASP A 109 -30.47 11.50 3.11
CA ASP A 109 -31.72 11.34 3.87
C ASP A 109 -32.98 11.53 3.02
N LYS A 110 -32.88 12.33 1.95
CA LYS A 110 -33.98 12.54 1.02
C LYS A 110 -34.28 11.26 0.23
N LEU A 111 -33.24 10.54 -0.21
CA LEU A 111 -33.39 9.34 -1.04
C LEU A 111 -33.89 8.13 -0.24
N GLU A 112 -33.30 7.83 0.92
CA GLU A 112 -33.75 6.67 1.70
C GLU A 112 -35.15 6.88 2.30
N GLY A 113 -35.60 8.12 2.46
CA GLY A 113 -36.94 8.40 2.94
C GLY A 113 -38.04 8.02 1.98
N ARG A 114 -37.72 7.95 0.68
CA ARG A 114 -38.61 7.40 -0.33
C ARG A 114 -38.67 5.87 -0.28
N VAL A 115 -37.58 5.22 0.13
CA VAL A 115 -37.45 3.75 0.16
C VAL A 115 -37.91 3.15 1.50
N LYS A 116 -37.71 3.87 2.60
CA LYS A 116 -38.06 3.46 3.96
C LYS A 116 -38.93 4.56 4.59
N PRO A 117 -40.26 4.36 4.71
CA PRO A 117 -41.19 5.34 5.27
C PRO A 117 -41.09 5.38 6.80
N ILE A 118 -39.91 5.74 7.30
CA ILE A 118 -39.58 5.83 8.73
C ILE A 118 -39.15 7.27 9.01
N THR A 119 -39.46 7.79 10.20
CA THR A 119 -39.04 9.13 10.63
C THR A 119 -37.52 9.32 10.55
N LYS A 120 -37.09 10.56 10.26
CA LYS A 120 -35.65 10.91 10.15
C LYS A 120 -34.84 10.51 11.40
N ARG A 121 -35.46 10.59 12.58
CA ARG A 121 -34.84 10.23 13.88
C ARG A 121 -34.54 8.73 13.94
N MET A 122 -35.56 7.90 13.70
CA MET A 122 -35.42 6.45 13.74
C MET A 122 -34.45 5.93 12.68
N ARG A 123 -34.41 6.57 11.50
CA ARG A 123 -33.48 6.21 10.42
C ARG A 123 -32.02 6.45 10.80
N ARG A 124 -31.71 7.60 11.40
CA ARG A 124 -30.37 7.91 11.92
C ARG A 124 -29.95 6.94 13.02
N TRP A 125 -30.86 6.56 13.91
CA TRP A 125 -30.60 5.58 14.96
C TRP A 125 -30.32 4.18 14.39
N ALA A 126 -31.21 3.68 13.53
CA ALA A 126 -31.07 2.36 12.91
C ALA A 126 -29.75 2.24 12.12
N ARG A 127 -29.33 3.30 11.42
CA ARG A 127 -28.08 3.32 10.65
C ARG A 127 -26.84 3.10 11.51
N ARG A 128 -26.77 3.72 12.69
CA ARG A 128 -25.62 3.61 13.60
C ARG A 128 -25.36 2.15 14.01
N LEU A 129 -26.41 1.35 14.12
CA LEU A 129 -26.36 -0.06 14.51
C LEU A 129 -26.36 -1.02 13.30
N SER A 130 -26.72 -0.53 12.11
CA SER A 130 -26.86 -1.37 10.93
C SER A 130 -25.52 -1.89 10.40
N THR A 131 -25.55 -3.14 9.94
CA THR A 131 -24.42 -3.75 9.21
C THR A 131 -24.54 -3.53 7.69
N ASN A 132 -25.71 -3.08 7.21
CA ASN A 132 -25.99 -2.77 5.80
C ASN A 132 -25.36 -1.44 5.39
N ARG A 133 -24.03 -1.43 5.33
CA ARG A 133 -23.18 -0.33 4.84
C ARG A 133 -22.09 -0.85 3.95
N ILE A 134 -21.42 0.05 3.26
CA ILE A 134 -20.23 -0.26 2.49
C ILE A 134 -19.08 -0.49 3.49
N LEU A 135 -18.47 -1.67 3.45
CA LEU A 135 -17.31 -1.99 4.28
C LEU A 135 -16.05 -1.86 3.43
N ILE A 136 -14.98 -1.31 4.02
CA ILE A 136 -13.73 -1.07 3.31
C ILE A 136 -12.54 -1.70 4.02
N SER A 137 -11.54 -2.10 3.25
CA SER A 137 -10.24 -2.48 3.77
C SER A 137 -9.40 -1.27 4.17
N ARG A 138 -8.20 -1.53 4.69
CA ARG A 138 -7.13 -0.53 4.70
C ARG A 138 -6.78 -0.13 3.26
N ALA A 139 -6.46 1.13 3.05
CA ALA A 139 -5.98 1.63 1.77
C ALA A 139 -4.56 1.15 1.48
N GLU A 140 -4.29 0.79 0.23
CA GLU A 140 -2.95 0.54 -0.31
C GLU A 140 -2.57 1.72 -1.22
N LEU A 141 -1.45 2.37 -0.94
CA LEU A 141 -0.95 3.53 -1.67
C LEU A 141 0.28 3.13 -2.50
N LYS A 142 0.22 3.35 -3.81
CA LYS A 142 1.38 3.23 -4.70
C LYS A 142 1.81 4.61 -5.14
N HIS A 143 3.04 4.97 -4.81
CA HIS A 143 3.61 6.27 -5.13
C HIS A 143 4.42 6.18 -6.41
N THR A 144 4.20 7.14 -7.30
CA THR A 144 5.08 7.47 -8.41
C THR A 144 5.56 8.90 -8.21
N ASN A 145 6.44 9.38 -9.08
CA ASN A 145 6.89 10.77 -9.00
C ASN A 145 5.74 11.76 -9.19
N ASP A 146 4.80 11.43 -10.08
CA ASP A 146 3.75 12.39 -10.50
C ASP A 146 2.41 12.18 -9.78
N ARG A 147 2.09 10.94 -9.39
CA ARG A 147 0.78 10.59 -8.83
C ARG A 147 0.84 9.53 -7.74
N VAL A 148 -0.23 9.46 -6.95
CA VAL A 148 -0.45 8.41 -5.95
C VAL A 148 -1.69 7.61 -6.33
N VAL A 149 -1.52 6.31 -6.54
CA VAL A 149 -2.62 5.38 -6.82
C VAL A 149 -3.10 4.79 -5.51
N VAL A 150 -4.34 5.12 -5.13
CA VAL A 150 -5.00 4.62 -3.92
C VAL A 150 -5.89 3.44 -4.28
N THR A 151 -5.57 2.26 -3.77
CA THR A 151 -6.36 1.03 -3.96
C THR A 151 -7.07 0.68 -2.66
N VAL A 152 -8.39 0.51 -2.70
CA VAL A 152 -9.20 0.14 -1.53
C VAL A 152 -10.14 -0.99 -1.93
N TYR A 153 -10.15 -2.07 -1.14
CA TYR A 153 -11.08 -3.17 -1.34
C TYR A 153 -12.39 -2.86 -0.64
N VAL A 154 -13.50 -3.03 -1.36
CA VAL A 154 -14.83 -2.63 -0.90
C VAL A 154 -15.78 -3.83 -0.93
N TYR A 155 -16.45 -4.08 0.19
CA TYR A 155 -17.57 -5.02 0.28
C TYR A 155 -18.89 -4.25 0.38
N ASN A 156 -19.61 -4.20 -0.74
CA ASN A 156 -20.87 -3.45 -0.83
C ASN A 156 -22.07 -4.31 -0.41
N ARG A 157 -22.32 -4.38 0.90
CA ARG A 157 -23.48 -5.08 1.46
C ARG A 157 -24.82 -4.42 1.12
N GLN A 158 -24.83 -3.09 0.93
CA GLN A 158 -26.05 -2.34 0.59
C GLN A 158 -26.58 -2.73 -0.79
N LYS A 159 -25.70 -2.77 -1.79
CA LYS A 159 -26.06 -3.18 -3.15
C LYS A 159 -26.68 -4.58 -3.14
N GLN A 160 -26.05 -5.54 -2.47
CA GLN A 160 -26.60 -6.90 -2.34
C GLN A 160 -27.99 -6.91 -1.68
N TYR A 161 -28.18 -6.15 -0.60
CA TYR A 161 -29.49 -6.05 0.07
C TYR A 161 -30.59 -5.51 -0.86
N TYR A 162 -30.30 -4.47 -1.65
CA TYR A 162 -31.28 -3.90 -2.58
C TYR A 162 -31.51 -4.79 -3.81
N LEU A 163 -30.45 -5.40 -4.35
CA LEU A 163 -30.57 -6.37 -5.44
C LEU A 163 -31.46 -7.53 -5.03
N ASN A 164 -31.27 -8.10 -3.84
CA ASN A 164 -32.12 -9.20 -3.36
C ASN A 164 -33.59 -8.79 -3.16
N LYS A 165 -33.87 -7.51 -2.92
CA LYS A 165 -35.24 -6.98 -2.83
C LYS A 165 -35.89 -6.77 -4.19
N ILE A 166 -35.13 -6.31 -5.18
CA ILE A 166 -35.63 -6.04 -6.53
C ILE A 166 -35.76 -7.35 -7.32
N ALA A 167 -34.76 -8.22 -7.23
CA ALA A 167 -34.63 -9.43 -8.04
C ALA A 167 -35.51 -10.60 -7.58
N GLY A 168 -36.40 -10.40 -6.60
CA GLY A 168 -37.40 -11.40 -6.13
C GLY A 168 -36.99 -12.86 -6.34
N LEU A 169 -36.11 -13.41 -5.47
CA LEU A 169 -35.72 -14.84 -5.45
C LEU A 169 -35.13 -15.46 -6.75
N GLY A 170 -34.97 -14.74 -7.87
CA GLY A 170 -34.65 -15.33 -9.17
C GLY A 170 -33.27 -14.95 -9.73
N ALA A 171 -32.33 -15.87 -9.61
CA ALA A 171 -31.15 -16.05 -10.47
C ALA A 171 -30.16 -14.86 -10.66
N ILE A 172 -29.10 -14.86 -9.85
CA ILE A 172 -27.81 -14.30 -10.27
C ILE A 172 -27.16 -15.30 -11.22
N VAL A 173 -27.23 -15.04 -12.52
CA VAL A 173 -26.49 -15.80 -13.54
C VAL A 173 -25.00 -15.58 -13.31
N LYS A 174 -24.29 -16.65 -12.90
CA LYS A 174 -22.83 -16.66 -12.86
C LYS A 174 -22.33 -17.12 -14.23
N LEU A 175 -21.76 -16.21 -15.01
CA LEU A 175 -21.02 -16.57 -16.21
C LEU A 175 -19.67 -17.18 -15.81
N PRO A 176 -19.35 -18.43 -16.18
CA PRO A 176 -18.01 -18.97 -16.01
C PRO A 176 -17.09 -18.24 -16.98
N ILE A 177 -16.07 -17.58 -16.45
CA ILE A 177 -15.00 -16.99 -17.24
C ILE A 177 -13.78 -17.88 -17.06
N ASP A 178 -13.50 -18.71 -18.05
CA ASP A 178 -12.31 -19.56 -18.07
C ASP A 178 -11.10 -18.73 -18.47
N ASN A 179 -10.45 -18.14 -17.46
CA ASN A 179 -9.25 -17.34 -17.69
C ASN A 179 -8.01 -18.14 -17.26
N THR A 180 -7.19 -18.55 -18.22
CA THR A 180 -5.92 -19.25 -18.01
C THR A 180 -4.96 -18.45 -17.12
N THR A 181 -5.01 -17.12 -17.17
CA THR A 181 -4.23 -16.23 -16.30
C THR A 181 -4.62 -16.37 -14.83
N LEU A 182 -5.88 -16.64 -14.52
CA LEU A 182 -6.31 -16.85 -13.14
C LEU A 182 -5.77 -18.17 -12.58
N LYS A 183 -5.42 -19.15 -13.41
CA LYS A 183 -4.83 -20.42 -12.94
C LYS A 183 -3.43 -20.23 -12.35
N SER A 184 -2.61 -19.31 -12.89
CA SER A 184 -1.23 -19.08 -12.42
C SER A 184 -1.12 -18.32 -11.09
N ILE A 185 -2.17 -17.60 -10.69
CA ILE A 185 -2.19 -16.82 -9.44
C ILE A 185 -2.36 -17.76 -8.22
N LYS A 186 -1.54 -17.61 -7.18
CA LYS A 186 -1.67 -18.33 -5.91
C LYS A 186 -2.58 -17.60 -4.91
N ASN A 187 -2.97 -18.27 -3.82
CA ASN A 187 -3.73 -17.70 -2.70
C ASN A 187 -5.12 -17.19 -3.12
N LYS A 188 -5.87 -17.99 -3.89
CA LYS A 188 -7.19 -17.63 -4.41
C LYS A 188 -8.32 -18.16 -3.53
N ALA A 189 -8.18 -19.38 -3.02
CA ALA A 189 -9.22 -20.05 -2.25
C ALA A 189 -8.94 -19.90 -0.76
N VAL A 190 -9.95 -19.50 0.03
CA VAL A 190 -9.81 -19.39 1.48
C VAL A 190 -9.76 -20.77 2.12
N THR A 191 -8.72 -21.05 2.89
CA THR A 191 -8.49 -22.35 3.55
C THR A 191 -8.70 -22.32 5.05
N GLY A 192 -8.58 -21.15 5.68
CA GLY A 192 -8.76 -21.04 7.12
C GLY A 192 -9.10 -19.63 7.58
N ILE A 193 -9.90 -19.56 8.64
CA ILE A 193 -10.32 -18.32 9.29
C ILE A 193 -10.17 -18.49 10.79
N ARG A 194 -9.49 -17.53 11.43
CA ARG A 194 -9.39 -17.40 12.89
C ARG A 194 -9.96 -16.07 13.32
N LEU A 195 -10.84 -16.08 14.31
CA LEU A 195 -11.38 -14.88 14.93
C LEU A 195 -11.17 -14.94 16.43
N GLU A 196 -10.60 -13.88 16.98
CA GLU A 196 -10.40 -13.69 18.41
C GLU A 196 -11.06 -12.40 18.85
N VAL A 197 -11.80 -12.45 19.95
CA VAL A 197 -12.42 -11.27 20.54
C VAL A 197 -12.03 -11.22 22.01
N ALA A 198 -11.54 -10.08 22.46
CA ALA A 198 -11.09 -9.85 23.82
C ALA A 198 -11.59 -8.50 24.35
N GLY A 199 -12.07 -8.44 25.59
CA GLY A 199 -12.39 -7.19 26.27
C GLY A 199 -13.65 -7.25 27.14
N ARG A 200 -14.28 -6.09 27.38
CA ARG A 200 -15.50 -5.98 28.19
C ARG A 200 -16.73 -6.32 27.35
N LEU A 201 -17.06 -7.61 27.30
CA LEU A 201 -18.16 -8.19 26.50
C LEU A 201 -19.33 -8.72 27.34
N THR A 202 -19.36 -8.44 28.63
CA THR A 202 -20.46 -8.84 29.51
C THR A 202 -21.74 -8.05 29.19
N ARG A 203 -22.91 -8.63 29.49
CA ARG A 203 -24.19 -7.96 29.24
C ARG A 203 -24.56 -6.94 30.34
N ARG A 204 -24.28 -7.26 31.61
CA ARG A 204 -24.66 -6.45 32.77
C ARG A 204 -23.74 -5.23 32.92
N TYR A 205 -24.28 -4.10 33.37
CA TYR A 205 -23.51 -2.87 33.64
C TYR A 205 -22.80 -2.97 35.00
N THR A 206 -21.84 -3.88 35.09
CA THR A 206 -21.06 -4.15 36.30
C THR A 206 -19.56 -4.13 35.98
N ALA A 207 -18.74 -3.85 36.99
CA ALA A 207 -17.28 -3.91 36.90
C ALA A 207 -16.79 -5.37 36.95
N ALA A 208 -17.04 -6.11 35.87
CA ALA A 208 -16.58 -7.49 35.70
C ALA A 208 -15.27 -7.58 34.91
N ARG A 209 -14.53 -8.69 35.10
CA ARG A 209 -13.30 -9.01 34.36
C ARG A 209 -13.55 -9.17 32.85
N SER A 210 -12.51 -8.95 32.05
CA SER A 210 -12.57 -9.09 30.59
C SER A 210 -12.83 -10.54 30.15
N LEU A 211 -13.55 -10.70 29.04
CA LEU A 211 -13.81 -11.99 28.41
C LEU A 211 -12.95 -12.15 27.16
N PHE A 212 -12.49 -13.38 26.91
CA PHE A 212 -11.80 -13.80 25.70
C PHE A 212 -12.57 -14.94 25.01
N LYS A 213 -12.76 -14.84 23.69
CA LYS A 213 -13.43 -15.86 22.87
C LYS A 213 -12.67 -16.05 21.56
N LEU A 214 -12.42 -17.31 21.20
CA LEU A 214 -11.74 -17.68 19.97
C LEU A 214 -12.61 -18.65 19.16
N ARG A 215 -12.70 -18.42 17.84
CA ARG A 215 -13.29 -19.35 16.88
C ARG A 215 -12.32 -19.57 15.72
N TYR A 216 -12.16 -20.82 15.32
CA TYR A 216 -11.18 -21.24 14.32
C TYR A 216 -11.80 -22.27 13.40
N LYS A 217 -11.64 -22.10 12.08
CA LYS A 217 -12.09 -23.06 11.07
C LYS A 217 -11.02 -23.18 9.98
N GLY A 218 -10.62 -24.40 9.63
CA GLY A 218 -9.61 -24.65 8.59
C GLY A 218 -8.16 -24.48 9.06
N SER A 219 -7.25 -24.12 8.16
CA SER A 219 -5.80 -24.01 8.44
C SER A 219 -5.22 -22.64 8.05
N LEU A 220 -4.33 -22.09 8.90
CA LEU A 220 -3.54 -20.88 8.59
C LEU A 220 -2.12 -21.18 8.07
N LYS A 221 -1.81 -22.46 7.84
CA LYS A 221 -0.50 -22.87 7.32
C LYS A 221 -0.41 -22.56 5.83
N ASN A 222 0.80 -22.27 5.35
CA ASN A 222 1.07 -22.24 3.92
C ASN A 222 1.31 -23.68 3.48
N MET A 223 0.30 -24.31 2.87
CA MET A 223 0.36 -25.73 2.50
C MET A 223 1.47 -26.02 1.48
N ASP A 224 1.79 -25.08 0.58
CA ASP A 224 2.86 -25.27 -0.40
C ASP A 224 4.23 -25.40 0.28
N ALA A 225 4.52 -24.56 1.27
CA ALA A 225 5.79 -24.65 1.99
C ALA A 225 5.78 -25.73 3.08
N SER A 226 4.72 -25.80 3.87
CA SER A 226 4.65 -26.68 5.04
C SER A 226 4.44 -28.15 4.67
N ASN A 227 3.67 -28.46 3.63
CA ASN A 227 3.37 -29.84 3.26
C ASN A 227 4.18 -30.29 2.05
N LYS A 228 4.32 -29.46 1.01
CA LYS A 228 5.05 -29.81 -0.22
C LYS A 228 6.53 -29.44 -0.16
N GLY A 229 7.01 -28.78 0.88
CA GLY A 229 8.41 -28.37 1.02
C GLY A 229 8.86 -27.28 0.04
N LEU A 230 7.94 -26.62 -0.67
CA LEU A 230 8.30 -25.60 -1.66
C LEU A 230 8.81 -24.34 -0.96
N SER A 231 9.84 -23.70 -1.55
CA SER A 231 10.31 -22.41 -1.04
C SER A 231 9.22 -21.34 -1.18
N ALA A 232 8.97 -20.60 -0.10
CA ALA A 232 7.97 -19.54 -0.04
C ALA A 232 8.57 -18.22 0.44
N VAL A 233 8.09 -17.12 -0.16
CA VAL A 233 8.51 -15.77 0.22
C VAL A 233 7.73 -15.31 1.46
N LEU A 234 8.47 -14.83 2.46
CA LEU A 234 7.93 -14.16 3.64
C LEU A 234 7.87 -12.64 3.40
N LEU A 235 6.75 -12.03 3.75
CA LEU A 235 6.57 -10.58 3.73
C LEU A 235 7.22 -9.97 4.99
N ARG A 236 8.03 -8.91 4.84
CA ARG A 236 8.72 -8.22 5.95
C ARG A 236 9.59 -9.15 6.80
N GLY A 237 10.09 -10.23 6.19
CA GLY A 237 10.95 -11.24 6.84
C GLY A 237 10.26 -12.23 7.79
N HIS A 238 8.99 -12.05 8.16
CA HIS A 238 8.33 -12.92 9.16
C HIS A 238 6.87 -13.28 8.82
N ALA A 239 6.16 -12.44 8.05
CA ALA A 239 4.74 -12.65 7.78
C ALA A 239 4.55 -13.59 6.58
N LYS A 240 3.70 -14.60 6.72
CA LYS A 240 3.39 -15.53 5.62
C LYS A 240 2.59 -14.80 4.54
N SER A 241 2.98 -14.97 3.27
CA SER A 241 2.35 -14.30 2.12
C SER A 241 0.90 -14.75 1.84
N ASN A 242 0.52 -15.93 2.32
CA ASN A 242 -0.83 -16.48 2.16
C ASN A 242 -1.81 -16.06 3.29
N LEU A 243 -1.31 -15.38 4.32
CA LEU A 243 -2.06 -15.04 5.54
C LEU A 243 -2.39 -13.54 5.57
N GLY A 244 -3.68 -13.20 5.53
CA GLY A 244 -4.19 -11.87 5.84
C GLY A 244 -4.48 -11.73 7.33
N TYR A 245 -3.98 -10.66 7.95
CA TYR A 245 -4.26 -10.32 9.35
C TYR A 245 -4.86 -8.92 9.46
N THR A 246 -5.89 -8.78 10.30
CA THR A 246 -6.46 -7.48 10.67
C THR A 246 -6.85 -7.45 12.13
N GLN A 247 -6.81 -6.26 12.72
CA GLN A 247 -7.32 -6.00 14.06
C GLN A 247 -8.18 -4.75 14.03
N THR A 248 -9.30 -4.80 14.74
CA THR A 248 -10.16 -3.65 14.96
C THR A 248 -10.50 -3.55 16.44
N SER A 249 -10.78 -2.35 16.92
CA SER A 249 -11.23 -2.10 18.28
C SER A 249 -12.51 -1.28 18.25
N SER A 250 -13.34 -1.49 19.27
CA SER A 250 -14.59 -0.76 19.45
C SER A 250 -14.90 -0.65 20.93
N ARG A 251 -15.99 0.03 21.25
CA ARG A 251 -16.48 0.20 22.62
C ARG A 251 -17.97 -0.09 22.70
N VAL A 252 -18.36 -0.66 23.83
CA VAL A 252 -19.74 -0.82 24.28
C VAL A 252 -19.92 0.08 25.51
N ARG A 253 -21.16 0.24 25.99
CA ARG A 253 -21.49 1.01 27.20
C ARG A 253 -20.63 0.65 28.41
N ILE A 254 -20.27 -0.63 28.57
CA ILE A 254 -19.45 -1.11 29.69
C ILE A 254 -17.95 -0.88 29.48
N GLY A 255 -17.44 -0.69 28.26
CA GLY A 255 -16.02 -0.49 28.01
C GLY A 255 -15.56 -0.94 26.63
N SER A 256 -14.25 -1.07 26.43
CA SER A 256 -13.65 -1.40 25.14
C SER A 256 -13.49 -2.91 24.91
N PHE A 257 -13.46 -3.28 23.63
CA PHE A 257 -13.11 -4.62 23.18
C PHE A 257 -12.36 -4.55 21.84
N GLY A 258 -11.56 -5.58 21.57
CA GLY A 258 -10.83 -5.77 20.32
C GLY A 258 -11.26 -7.05 19.62
N VAL A 259 -11.23 -7.02 18.29
CA VAL A 259 -11.41 -8.17 17.41
C VAL A 259 -10.16 -8.31 16.55
N LYS A 260 -9.53 -9.49 16.61
CA LYS A 260 -8.44 -9.89 15.71
C LYS A 260 -8.96 -10.96 14.76
N GLY A 261 -8.56 -10.87 13.50
CA GLY A 261 -8.96 -11.79 12.46
C GLY A 261 -7.80 -12.19 11.57
N TRP A 262 -7.70 -13.49 11.29
CA TRP A 262 -6.79 -14.05 10.31
C TRP A 262 -7.57 -14.80 9.24
N VAL A 263 -7.16 -14.64 8.00
CA VAL A 263 -7.68 -15.36 6.84
C VAL A 263 -6.51 -15.92 6.05
N SER A 264 -6.49 -17.23 5.85
CA SER A 264 -5.48 -17.91 5.06
C SER A 264 -6.08 -18.34 3.73
N SER A 265 -5.27 -18.27 2.68
CA SER A 265 -5.64 -18.74 1.36
C SER A 265 -4.60 -19.72 0.82
N THR A 266 -4.98 -20.52 -0.18
CA THR A 266 -4.10 -21.37 -0.99
C THR A 266 -4.28 -21.07 -2.46
#